data_AF-A0A2S5W0L6-F1
#
_entry.id   AF-A0A2S5W0L6-F1
#
_cell.length_a   1.000
_cell.length_b   1.000
_cell.length_c   1.000
_cell.angle_alpha   90.00
_cell.angle_beta   90.00
_cell.angle_gamma   90.00
#
_symmetry.space_group_name_H-M   'P 1'
#
loop_
_entity.id
_entity.type
_entity.pdbx_description
1 polymer ?
#
loop_
_entity_poly.entity_id
_entity_poly.type
_entity_poly.pdbx_seq_one_letter_code
_entity_poly.pdbx_strand_id
1 'polypeptide(L)' 'MLQNLTGWHAVILLAVVLLFFGASKLPNLARSVGQSARIFKSEVASTTDQASEPAAEAVTPAQPAVTPPVPATSRAETS' A
#
# COMPACT_ATOMS: atom_id res chain seq x y z
N MET A 1 -28.78 -3.23 21.21
CA MET A 1 -29.71 -3.38 20.06
C MET A 1 -28.97 -3.33 18.71
N LEU A 2 -27.78 -3.95 18.61
CA LEU A 2 -26.92 -3.93 17.41
C LEU A 2 -26.45 -5.34 17.01
N GLN A 3 -26.83 -6.36 17.76
CA GLN A 3 -26.40 -7.75 17.54
C GLN A 3 -27.00 -8.43 16.29
N ASN A 4 -27.84 -7.74 15.52
CA ASN A 4 -28.46 -8.29 14.30
C ASN A 4 -27.90 -7.71 12.99
N LEU A 5 -26.78 -6.96 13.03
CA LEU A 5 -26.03 -6.58 11.81
C LEU A 5 -25.12 -7.75 11.40
N THR A 6 -25.80 -8.84 11.10
CA THR A 6 -25.28 -10.11 10.63
C THR A 6 -24.18 -9.87 9.59
N GLY A 7 -23.04 -10.56 9.71
CA GLY A 7 -22.00 -10.51 8.69
C GLY A 7 -22.52 -10.78 7.26
N TRP A 8 -23.67 -11.43 7.13
CA TRP A 8 -24.36 -11.64 5.86
C TRP A 8 -24.84 -10.35 5.18
N HIS A 9 -25.35 -9.38 5.93
CA HIS A 9 -25.77 -8.09 5.38
C HIS A 9 -24.57 -7.28 4.87
N ALA A 10 -23.43 -7.35 5.56
CA ALA A 10 -22.19 -6.71 5.11
C ALA A 10 -21.69 -7.30 3.78
N VAL A 11 -21.77 -8.63 3.61
CA VAL A 11 -21.41 -9.30 2.35
C VAL A 11 -22.33 -8.88 1.20
N ILE A 12 -23.65 -8.79 1.45
CA ILE A 12 -24.61 -8.32 0.44
C ILE A 12 -24.31 -6.88 0.03
N LEU A 13 -24.06 -6.00 1.00
CA LEU A 13 -23.76 -4.59 0.73
C LEU A 13 -22.43 -4.46 -0.03
N LEU A 14 -21.42 -5.24 0.33
CA LEU A 14 -20.16 -5.33 -0.41
C LEU A 14 -20.41 -5.81 -1.85
N ALA A 15 -21.23 -6.83 -2.06
CA ALA A 15 -21.58 -7.33 -3.39
C ALA A 15 -22.27 -6.25 -4.25
N VAL A 16 -23.20 -5.48 -3.68
CA VAL A 16 -23.86 -4.36 -4.39
C VAL A 16 -22.85 -3.29 -4.79
N VAL A 17 -21.93 -2.90 -3.90
CA VAL A 17 -20.90 -1.91 -4.21
C VAL A 17 -19.92 -2.45 -5.27
N LEU A 18 -19.52 -3.72 -5.22
CA LEU A 18 -18.70 -4.35 -6.25
C LEU A 18 -19.41 -4.41 -7.61
N LEU A 19 -20.73 -4.58 -7.63
CA LEU A 19 -21.49 -4.61 -8.88
C LEU A 19 -21.55 -3.23 -9.54
N PHE A 20 -21.69 -2.16 -8.75
CA PHE A 20 -21.71 -0.77 -9.25
C PHE A 20 -20.33 -0.23 -9.59
N PHE A 21 -19.35 -0.42 -8.69
CA PHE A 21 -18.00 0.12 -8.84
C PHE A 21 -17.05 -0.82 -9.60
N GLY A 22 -17.33 -2.12 -9.63
CA GLY A 22 -16.46 -3.16 -10.16
C GLY A 22 -15.42 -3.65 -9.13
N ALA A 23 -15.04 -4.92 -9.23
CA ALA A 23 -14.08 -5.57 -8.33
C ALA A 23 -12.69 -4.90 -8.31
N SER A 24 -12.29 -4.22 -9.38
CA SER A 24 -10.98 -3.57 -9.49
C SER A 24 -10.93 -2.14 -8.93
N LYS A 25 -12.06 -1.45 -8.75
CA LYS A 25 -12.06 -0.04 -8.31
C LYS A 25 -12.07 0.15 -6.81
N LEU A 26 -12.76 -0.70 -6.05
CA LEU A 26 -12.69 -0.69 -4.59
C LEU A 26 -11.26 -0.83 -4.03
N PRO A 27 -10.45 -1.82 -4.44
CA PRO A 27 -9.09 -1.95 -3.94
C PRO A 27 -8.19 -0.79 -4.39
N ASN A 28 -8.44 -0.21 -5.55
CA ASN A 28 -7.68 0.93 -6.05
C ASN A 28 -7.96 2.19 -5.20
N LEU A 29 -9.24 2.49 -4.94
CA LEU A 29 -9.65 3.58 -4.07
C LEU A 29 -9.14 3.38 -2.63
N ALA A 30 -9.27 2.18 -2.08
CA ALA A 30 -8.75 1.86 -0.75
C ALA A 30 -7.23 2.06 -0.65
N ARG A 31 -6.46 1.70 -1.69
CA ARG A 31 -5.00 1.94 -1.73
C ARG A 31 -4.66 3.42 -1.79
N SER A 32 -5.33 4.20 -2.64
CA SER A 32 -5.09 5.65 -2.74
C SER A 32 -5.45 6.39 -1.44
N VAL A 33 -6.61 6.10 -0.86
CA VAL A 33 -7.04 6.67 0.43
C VAL A 33 -6.13 6.21 1.56
N GLY A 34 -5.72 4.94 1.57
CA GLY A 34 -4.81 4.38 2.57
C GLY A 34 -3.43 5.04 2.53
N GLN A 35 -2.91 5.37 1.35
CA GLN A 35 -1.66 6.12 1.20
C GLN A 35 -1.78 7.53 1.76
N SER A 36 -2.85 8.27 1.42
CA SER A 36 -3.11 9.61 1.97
C SER A 36 -3.30 9.58 3.49
N ALA A 37 -4.03 8.60 4.00
CA ALA A 37 -4.27 8.42 5.44
C ALA A 37 -2.99 8.06 6.19
N ARG A 38 -2.09 7.26 5.61
CA ARG A 38 -0.80 6.91 6.20
C ARG A 38 0.09 8.15 6.35
N ILE A 39 0.18 8.98 5.31
CA ILE A 39 0.97 10.21 5.34
C ILE A 39 0.41 11.15 6.43
N PHE A 40 -0.90 11.36 6.45
CA PHE A 40 -1.54 12.18 7.47
C PHE A 40 -1.33 11.61 8.89
N LYS A 41 -1.46 10.28 9.06
CA LYS A 41 -1.20 9.61 10.34
C LYS A 41 0.25 9.78 10.78
N SER A 42 1.22 9.70 9.88
CA SER A 42 2.64 9.87 10.20
C SER A 42 2.96 11.30 10.65
N GLU A 43 2.46 12.31 9.95
CA GLU A 43 2.63 13.73 10.34
C GLU A 43 2.00 14.03 11.72
N VAL A 44 0.78 13.53 11.94
CA VAL A 44 0.06 13.69 13.22
C VAL A 44 0.71 12.87 14.34
N ALA A 45 1.19 11.66 14.03
CA ALA A 45 1.91 10.82 14.97
C ALA A 45 3.21 11.49 15.38
N SER A 46 4.04 12.02 14.49
CA SER A 46 5.28 12.72 14.84
C SER A 46 5.07 13.95 15.74
N THR A 47 3.90 14.60 15.65
CA THR A 47 3.51 15.68 16.57
C THR A 47 3.11 15.16 17.95
N THR A 48 2.48 13.98 18.01
CA THR A 48 2.04 13.32 19.26
C THR A 48 3.19 12.57 19.95
N ASP A 49 4.09 11.96 19.19
CA ASP A 49 5.20 11.11 19.64
C ASP A 49 6.38 11.94 20.17
N GLN A 50 6.47 13.23 19.84
CA GLN A 50 7.46 14.12 20.45
C GLN A 50 7.25 14.33 21.97
N ALA A 51 6.16 13.79 22.55
CA ALA A 51 5.96 13.72 23.99
C ALA A 51 6.49 12.40 24.62
N SER A 52 6.88 11.37 23.86
CA SER A 52 7.42 10.09 24.35
C SER A 52 8.01 9.23 23.21
N GLU A 53 9.34 9.07 23.14
CA GLU A 53 10.01 8.02 22.37
C GLU A 53 10.04 6.67 23.15
N PRO A 54 10.29 5.47 22.53
CA PRO A 54 10.77 5.20 21.16
C PRO A 54 10.00 4.11 20.37
N ALA A 55 10.30 4.04 19.05
CA ALA A 55 10.75 2.84 18.31
C ALA A 55 9.99 2.39 17.04
N ALA A 56 10.84 1.90 16.12
CA ALA A 56 10.68 0.72 15.26
C ALA A 56 10.12 0.88 13.82
N GLU A 57 11.09 0.79 12.90
CA GLU A 57 11.04 0.04 11.64
C GLU A 57 10.17 0.58 10.49
N ALA A 58 10.84 1.41 9.69
CA ALA A 58 10.55 1.56 8.27
C ALA A 58 10.75 0.20 7.55
N VAL A 59 9.66 -0.54 7.35
CA VAL A 59 9.63 -1.65 6.40
C VAL A 59 9.68 -1.05 4.99
N THR A 60 10.88 -0.99 4.41
CA THR A 60 11.12 -0.80 2.97
C THR A 60 10.52 -1.98 2.22
N PRO A 61 9.52 -1.80 1.33
CA PRO A 61 9.15 -2.86 0.40
C PRO A 61 10.31 -3.03 -0.58
N ALA A 62 10.86 -4.24 -0.63
CA ALA A 62 11.90 -4.62 -1.57
C ALA A 62 11.51 -4.24 -3.01
N GLN A 63 12.29 -3.33 -3.60
CA GLN A 63 12.24 -3.03 -5.03
C GLN A 63 12.86 -4.23 -5.77
N PRO A 64 12.15 -4.88 -6.71
CA PRO A 64 12.76 -5.91 -7.55
C PRO A 64 13.83 -5.25 -8.42
N ALA A 65 15.09 -5.61 -8.18
CA ALA A 65 16.19 -5.26 -9.07
C ALA A 65 15.97 -5.96 -10.41
N VAL A 66 15.41 -5.24 -11.39
CA VAL A 66 15.47 -5.66 -12.78
C VAL A 66 16.84 -5.22 -13.30
N THR A 67 17.79 -6.15 -13.35
CA THR A 67 19.07 -5.94 -14.02
C THR A 67 18.94 -6.43 -15.47
N PRO A 68 18.96 -5.55 -16.49
CA PRO A 68 19.34 -5.96 -17.82
C PRO A 68 20.88 -6.00 -17.87
N PRO A 69 21.53 -7.15 -18.11
CA PRO A 69 22.95 -7.15 -18.44
C PRO A 69 23.14 -6.46 -19.80
N VAL A 70 23.74 -5.27 -19.78
CA VAL A 70 24.20 -4.58 -20.98
C VAL A 70 25.41 -5.36 -21.54
N PRO A 71 25.43 -5.69 -22.84
CA PRO A 71 26.48 -6.49 -23.46
C PRO A 71 27.81 -5.73 -23.43
N ALA A 72 28.84 -6.34 -22.83
CA ALA A 72 30.21 -5.84 -22.88
C ALA A 72 30.81 -6.10 -24.27
N THR A 73 30.51 -5.23 -25.24
CA THR A 73 31.35 -5.03 -26.42
C THR A 73 32.45 -4.04 -26.03
N SER A 74 33.56 -4.55 -25.48
CA SER A 74 34.87 -3.91 -25.61
C SER A 74 35.96 -4.92 -25.26
N ARG A 75 36.36 -5.71 -26.25
CA ARG A 75 37.67 -6.35 -26.29
C ARG A 75 38.19 -6.23 -27.72
N ALA A 76 38.59 -5.01 -28.07
CA ALA A 76 39.36 -4.71 -29.26
C ALA A 76 40.57 -3.88 -28.84
N GLU A 77 41.48 -4.52 -28.09
CA GLU A 77 42.86 -4.07 -27.96
C GLU A 77 43.75 -5.32 -28.00
N THR A 78 44.10 -5.76 -29.21
CA THR A 78 45.22 -6.68 -29.45
C THR A 78 45.87 -6.33 -30.77
N SER A 79 47.15 -5.94 -30.64
CA SER A 79 48.32 -6.08 -31.53
C SER A 79 48.15 -6.57 -32.98
#